data_AF-A0A7W1TK83-F1
#
_entry.id   AF-A0A7W1TK83-F1
#
_cell.length_a   1.000
_cell.length_b   1.000
_cell.length_c   1.000
_cell.angle_alpha   90.00
_cell.angle_beta   90.00
_cell.angle_gamma   90.00
#
_symmetry.space_group_name_H-M   'P 1'
#
loop_
_entity.id
_entity.type
_entity.pdbx_description
1 polymer ?
#
loop_
_entity_poly.entity_id
_entity_poly.type
_entity_poly.pdbx_seq_one_letter_code
_entity_poly.pdbx_strand_id
1 'polypeptide(L)'
;MLINAAWGLGEAIVGGLVTPDMYGVDKHSGALLAREIADKAVMTVRTVDGTQEVLVPAEKRHAPTLSLGQARLLAELGARIKAMYGQPMDIEWVLHEGRIWIVQARPITALPTQKHAL
;
A
#
# COMPACT_ATOMS: atom_id res chain seq x y z
N MET A 1 -3.00 -3.15 10.60
CA MET A 1 -2.23 -3.28 9.36
C MET A 1 -2.10 -1.90 8.77
N LEU A 2 -0.91 -1.54 8.31
CA LEU A 2 -0.69 -0.30 7.58
C LEU A 2 -0.63 -0.63 6.09
N ILE A 3 -1.34 0.15 5.27
CA ILE A 3 -1.36 0.02 3.82
C ILE A 3 -1.00 1.38 3.24
N ASN A 4 0.03 1.42 2.41
CA ASN A 4 0.41 2.60 1.64
C ASN A 4 -0.02 2.41 0.17
N ALA A 5 -0.58 3.44 -0.43
CA ALA A 5 -1.04 3.40 -1.81
C ALA A 5 -0.83 4.73 -2.54
N ALA A 6 -0.33 4.66 -3.77
CA ALA A 6 -0.17 5.79 -4.68
C ALA A 6 -0.69 5.40 -6.07
N TRP A 7 -0.89 6.39 -6.94
CA TRP A 7 -1.21 6.14 -8.34
C TRP A 7 0.04 5.73 -9.12
N GLY A 8 -0.15 4.95 -10.19
CA GLY A 8 0.94 4.48 -11.06
C GLY A 8 1.65 3.24 -10.53
N LEU A 9 2.86 3.01 -11.04
CA LEU A 9 3.72 1.88 -10.66
C LEU A 9 4.37 2.11 -9.29
N GLY A 10 4.68 1.03 -8.58
CA GLY A 10 5.23 1.06 -7.22
C GLY A 10 6.60 1.72 -7.07
N GLU A 11 7.33 1.93 -8.18
CA GLU A 11 8.65 2.58 -8.21
C GLU A 11 8.64 3.94 -7.49
N ALA A 12 7.59 4.75 -7.66
CA ALA A 12 7.48 6.05 -7.01
C ALA A 12 7.41 5.94 -5.48
N ILE A 13 6.76 4.89 -4.94
CA ILE A 13 6.69 4.66 -3.50
C ILE A 13 8.03 4.18 -2.98
N VAL A 14 8.63 3.18 -3.64
CA VAL A 14 9.91 2.58 -3.22
C VAL A 14 11.06 3.59 -3.29
N GLY A 15 11.06 4.44 -4.32
CA GLY A 15 12.05 5.50 -4.51
C GLY A 15 11.83 6.75 -3.64
N GLY A 16 10.74 6.82 -2.86
CA GLY A 16 10.43 7.98 -2.03
C GLY A 16 10.05 9.24 -2.82
N LEU A 17 9.63 9.09 -4.08
CA LEU A 17 9.27 10.19 -4.98
C LEU A 17 7.86 10.72 -4.74
N VAL A 18 6.99 9.89 -4.15
CA VAL A 18 5.61 10.24 -3.84
C VAL A 18 5.31 10.03 -2.35
N THR A 19 4.53 10.95 -1.77
CA THR A 19 3.89 10.70 -0.47
C THR A 19 2.61 9.88 -0.73
N PRO A 20 2.54 8.60 -0.31
CA PRO A 20 1.37 7.78 -0.56
C PRO A 20 0.23 8.12 0.40
N ASP A 21 -1.00 7.74 0.03
CA ASP A 21 -2.08 7.64 1.01
C ASP A 21 -1.75 6.55 2.04
N MET A 22 -2.17 6.76 3.29
CA MET A 22 -2.02 5.78 4.37
C MET A 22 -3.37 5.31 4.87
N TYR A 23 -3.55 4.00 4.94
CA TYR A 23 -4.74 3.36 5.48
C TYR A 23 -4.35 2.45 6.64
N GLY A 24 -4.83 2.78 7.84
CA GLY A 24 -4.74 1.93 9.01
C GLY A 24 -5.96 1.05 9.11
N VAL A 25 -5.80 -0.27 9.00
CA VAL A 25 -6.92 -1.24 9.08
C VAL A 25 -6.72 -2.16 10.29
N ASP A 26 -7.77 -2.35 11.08
CA ASP A 26 -7.74 -3.31 12.18
C ASP A 26 -7.59 -4.74 11.65
N LYS A 27 -6.69 -5.49 12.28
CA LYS A 27 -6.31 -6.84 11.83
C LYS A 27 -7.35 -7.93 12.12
N HIS A 28 -8.31 -7.68 13.03
CA HIS A 28 -9.31 -8.68 13.43
C HIS A 28 -10.66 -8.40 12.78
N SER A 29 -11.15 -7.17 12.90
CA SER A 29 -12.45 -6.73 12.38
C SER A 29 -12.42 -6.34 10.91
N GLY A 30 -11.23 -6.02 10.37
CA GLY A 30 -11.09 -5.42 9.04
C GLY A 30 -11.62 -3.98 8.97
N ALA A 31 -11.91 -3.35 10.11
CA ALA A 31 -12.39 -1.98 10.17
C ALA A 31 -11.29 -0.97 9.82
N LEU A 32 -11.63 0.08 9.08
CA LEU A 32 -10.72 1.20 8.83
C LEU A 32 -10.58 2.03 10.11
N LEU A 33 -9.39 2.05 10.68
CA LEU A 33 -9.03 2.80 11.89
C LEU A 33 -8.56 4.22 11.55
N ALA A 34 -7.83 4.37 10.45
CA ALA A 34 -7.28 5.64 10.01
C ALA A 34 -7.20 5.69 8.48
N ARG A 35 -7.38 6.89 7.93
CA ARG A 35 -7.17 7.19 6.51
C ARG A 35 -6.61 8.59 6.36
N GLU A 36 -5.42 8.67 5.78
CA GLU A 36 -4.77 9.91 5.42
C GLU A 36 -4.61 9.94 3.90
N ILE A 37 -5.18 10.97 3.27
CA ILE A 37 -5.08 11.17 1.83
C ILE A 37 -3.99 12.19 1.58
N ALA A 38 -2.93 11.75 0.92
CA ALA A 38 -1.76 12.57 0.67
C ALA A 38 -1.91 13.43 -0.59
N ASP A 39 -1.06 14.44 -0.69
CA ASP A 39 -0.82 15.19 -1.92
C ASP A 39 0.08 14.38 -2.87
N LYS A 40 -0.54 13.53 -3.70
CA LYS A 40 0.16 12.63 -4.65
C LYS A 40 0.54 13.41 -5.91
N ALA A 41 1.61 14.20 -5.85
CA ALA A 41 1.99 15.11 -6.95
C ALA A 41 2.44 14.37 -8.22
N VAL A 42 3.17 13.27 -8.08
CA VAL A 42 3.76 12.50 -9.20
C VAL A 42 3.39 11.02 -9.13
N MET A 43 3.41 10.37 -10.29
CA MET A 43 3.26 8.92 -10.43
C MET A 43 4.19 8.38 -11.51
N THR A 44 4.60 7.13 -11.36
CA THR A 44 5.35 6.42 -12.40
C THR A 44 4.39 5.73 -13.37
N VAL A 45 4.58 5.92 -14.67
CA VAL A 45 3.84 5.23 -15.74
C VAL A 45 4.78 4.38 -16.58
N ARG A 46 4.22 3.33 -17.20
CA ARG A 46 4.92 2.54 -18.22
C ARG A 46 4.93 3.31 -19.54
N THR A 47 6.08 3.31 -20.20
CA THR A 47 6.27 3.82 -21.57
C THR A 47 6.71 2.67 -22.50
N VAL A 48 6.95 2.97 -23.78
CA VAL A 48 7.47 1.97 -24.73
C VAL A 48 8.88 1.53 -24.34
N ASP A 49 9.71 2.46 -23.85
CA ASP A 49 11.14 2.25 -23.58
C ASP A 49 11.47 2.02 -22.09
N GLY A 50 10.46 1.96 -21.22
CA GLY A 50 10.65 1.73 -19.79
C GLY A 50 9.57 2.35 -18.93
N THR A 51 9.98 3.18 -17.96
CA THR A 51 9.08 3.91 -17.08
C THR A 51 9.42 5.40 -17.09
N GLN A 52 8.43 6.23 -16.75
CA GLN A 52 8.60 7.68 -16.66
C GLN A 52 7.78 8.22 -15.49
N GLU A 53 8.32 9.24 -14.81
CA GLU A 53 7.58 10.05 -13.86
C GLU A 53 6.71 11.09 -14.59
N VAL A 54 5.44 11.16 -14.23
CA VAL A 54 4.49 12.15 -14.74
C VAL A 54 3.69 12.75 -13.59
N LEU A 55 3.13 13.94 -13.80
CA LEU A 55 2.19 14.52 -12.86
C LEU A 55 0.94 13.66 -12.73
N VAL A 56 0.46 13.48 -11.51
CA VAL A 56 -0.84 12.85 -11.28
C VAL A 56 -1.93 13.77 -11.81
N PRO A 57 -2.92 13.26 -12.56
CA PRO A 57 -4.08 14.04 -12.98
C PRO A 57 -4.75 14.75 -11.79
N ALA A 58 -5.18 15.99 -11.99
CA ALA A 58 -5.66 16.85 -10.90
C ALA A 58 -6.82 16.21 -10.11
N GLU A 59 -7.70 15.50 -10.79
CA GLU A 59 -8.83 14.77 -10.22
C GLU A 59 -8.41 13.58 -9.35
N LYS A 60 -7.19 13.07 -9.53
CA LYS A 60 -6.63 11.93 -8.79
C LYS A 60 -5.71 12.36 -7.64
N ARG A 61 -5.06 13.51 -7.76
CA ARG A 61 -4.01 13.99 -6.82
C ARG A 61 -4.44 13.94 -5.35
N HIS A 62 -5.66 14.41 -5.07
CA HIS A 62 -6.27 14.39 -3.73
C HIS A 62 -7.42 13.38 -3.59
N ALA A 63 -7.63 12.52 -4.58
CA ALA A 63 -8.58 11.43 -4.47
C ALA A 63 -7.99 10.27 -3.65
N PRO A 64 -8.82 9.52 -2.91
CA PRO A 64 -8.39 8.28 -2.29
C PRO A 64 -8.00 7.26 -3.35
N THR A 65 -6.81 6.70 -3.22
CA THR A 65 -6.30 5.60 -4.07
C THR A 65 -7.07 4.30 -3.90
N LEU A 66 -7.69 4.09 -2.73
CA LEU A 66 -8.44 2.88 -2.40
C LEU A 66 -9.84 3.20 -1.90
N SER A 67 -10.81 2.41 -2.36
CA SER A 67 -12.09 2.28 -1.67
C SER A 67 -11.92 1.54 -0.35
N LEU A 68 -12.89 1.70 0.56
CA LEU A 68 -12.93 0.98 1.83
C LEU A 68 -12.90 -0.55 1.62
N GLY A 69 -13.64 -1.04 0.62
CA GLY A 69 -13.67 -2.47 0.30
C GLY A 69 -12.31 -3.00 -0.17
N GLN A 70 -11.58 -2.23 -0.97
CA GLN A 70 -10.24 -2.60 -1.41
C GLN A 70 -9.22 -2.58 -0.26
N ALA A 71 -9.27 -1.57 0.62
CA ALA A 71 -8.41 -1.53 1.79
C ALA A 71 -8.66 -2.71 2.74
N ARG A 72 -9.92 -3.09 2.94
CA ARG A 72 -10.29 -4.29 3.71
C ARG A 72 -9.77 -5.57 3.05
N LEU A 73 -9.96 -5.72 1.74
CA LEU A 73 -9.48 -6.89 1.01
C LEU A 73 -7.94 -7.03 1.08
N LEU A 74 -7.21 -5.92 0.98
CA LEU A 74 -5.76 -5.91 1.20
C LEU A 74 -5.39 -6.36 2.60
N ALA A 75 -6.13 -5.92 3.61
CA ALA A 75 -5.90 -6.34 4.99
C ALA A 75 -6.11 -7.84 5.20
N GLU A 76 -7.17 -8.40 4.60
CA GLU A 76 -7.45 -9.84 4.61
C GLU A 76 -6.34 -10.64 3.90
N LEU A 77 -5.89 -10.19 2.73
CA LEU A 77 -4.77 -10.81 2.00
C LEU A 77 -3.47 -10.77 2.81
N GLY A 78 -3.12 -9.62 3.40
CA GLY A 78 -1.93 -9.48 4.22
C GLY A 78 -1.96 -10.37 5.47
N ALA A 79 -3.14 -10.55 6.09
CA ALA A 79 -3.31 -11.44 7.23
C ALA A 79 -3.10 -12.92 6.84
N ARG A 80 -3.62 -13.33 5.66
CA ARG A 80 -3.40 -14.67 5.10
C ARG A 80 -1.94 -14.94 4.79
N ILE A 81 -1.25 -13.97 4.17
CA ILE A 81 0.18 -14.07 3.86
C ILE A 81 1.00 -14.18 5.16
N LYS A 82 0.74 -13.32 6.14
CA LYS A 82 1.37 -13.44 7.47
C LYS A 82 1.17 -14.82 8.10
N ALA A 83 -0.05 -15.34 8.06
CA ALA A 83 -0.36 -16.67 8.61
C ALA A 83 0.40 -17.79 7.89
N MET A 84 0.53 -17.69 6.56
CA MET A 84 1.28 -18.65 5.74
C MET A 84 2.78 -18.68 6.09
N TYR A 85 3.39 -17.51 6.32
CA TYR A 85 4.82 -17.40 6.63
C TYR A 85 5.14 -17.48 8.13
N GLY A 86 4.13 -17.43 9.01
CA GLY A 86 4.30 -17.48 10.47
C GLY A 86 4.97 -16.25 11.09
N GLN A 87 5.21 -15.19 10.32
CA GLN A 87 5.90 -13.98 10.76
C GLN A 87 5.37 -12.73 10.05
N PRO A 88 5.61 -11.51 10.58
CA PRO A 88 5.23 -10.27 9.88
C PRO A 88 5.93 -10.13 8.53
N MET A 89 5.17 -9.70 7.53
CA MET A 89 5.60 -9.62 6.14
C MET A 89 5.45 -8.18 5.62
N ASP A 90 6.45 -7.74 4.86
CA ASP A 90 6.38 -6.60 3.96
C ASP A 90 5.90 -7.10 2.60
N ILE A 91 4.83 -6.50 2.07
CA ILE A 91 4.05 -7.01 0.94
C ILE A 91 3.86 -5.90 -0.07
N GLU A 92 4.35 -6.13 -1.28
CA GLU A 92 4.09 -5.26 -2.42
C GLU A 92 2.92 -5.82 -3.24
N TRP A 93 2.06 -4.93 -3.68
CA TRP A 93 0.84 -5.27 -4.40
C TRP A 93 0.52 -4.22 -5.47
N VAL A 94 -0.29 -4.61 -6.45
CA VAL A 94 -0.84 -3.70 -7.46
C VAL A 94 -2.35 -3.91 -7.58
N LEU A 95 -3.07 -2.81 -7.84
CA LEU A 95 -4.50 -2.84 -8.16
C LEU A 95 -4.66 -2.50 -9.64
N HIS A 96 -5.15 -3.45 -10.43
CA HIS A 96 -5.39 -3.27 -11.85
C HIS A 96 -6.78 -3.81 -12.20
N GLU A 97 -7.61 -2.98 -12.84
CA GLU A 97 -8.98 -3.33 -13.23
C GLU A 97 -9.81 -3.95 -12.10
N GLY A 98 -9.71 -3.37 -10.90
CA GLY A 98 -10.45 -3.83 -9.71
C GLY A 98 -9.86 -5.08 -9.04
N ARG A 99 -8.82 -5.69 -9.59
CA ARG A 99 -8.16 -6.87 -9.04
C ARG A 99 -6.83 -6.52 -8.36
N ILE A 100 -6.64 -7.05 -7.16
CA ILE A 100 -5.37 -6.96 -6.42
C ILE A 100 -4.47 -8.13 -6.82
N TRP A 101 -3.21 -7.82 -7.07
CA TRP A 101 -2.14 -8.79 -7.33
C TRP A 101 -1.02 -8.56 -6.32
N ILE A 102 -0.48 -9.65 -5.76
CA ILE A 102 0.69 -9.61 -4.88
C ILE A 102 1.92 -9.81 -5.77
N VAL A 103 2.85 -8.86 -5.75
CA VAL A 103 4.06 -8.87 -6.60
C VAL A 103 5.31 -9.26 -5.81
N GLN A 104 5.32 -9.02 -4.49
CA GLN A 104 6.37 -9.45 -3.58
C GLN A 104 5.80 -9.69 -2.18
N ALA A 105 6.35 -10.66 -1.46
CA ALA A 105 6.17 -10.80 -0.02
C ALA A 105 7.49 -11.23 0.63
N ARG A 106 8.01 -10.43 1.56
CA ARG A 106 9.29 -10.71 2.26
C ARG A 106 9.15 -10.52 3.77
N PRO A 107 9.87 -11.28 4.61
CA PRO A 107 9.84 -11.10 6.06
C PRO A 107 10.31 -9.71 6.49
N ILE A 108 9.67 -9.14 7.51
CA ILE A 108 10.18 -7.93 8.18
C ILE A 108 11.26 -8.37 9.17
N THR A 109 12.51 -8.03 8.89
CA THR A 109 13.67 -8.45 9.72
C THR A 109 14.02 -7.47 10.83
N ALA A 110 13.50 -6.24 10.79
CA ALA A 110 13.80 -5.18 11.75
C ALA A 110 12.52 -4.67 12.44
N LEU A 111 11.83 -5.54 13.17
CA LEU A 111 10.76 -5.09 14.07
C LEU A 111 11.38 -4.55 15.35
N PRO A 112 11.07 -3.32 15.78
CA PRO A 112 11.38 -2.89 17.13
C PRO A 112 10.73 -3.87 18.11
N THR A 113 11.49 -4.36 19.09
CA THR A 113 10.95 -5.18 20.18
C THR A 113 9.79 -4.42 20.82
N GLN A 114 8.59 -5.01 20.86
CA GLN A 114 7.47 -4.42 21.60
C GLN A 114 7.91 -4.29 23.06
N LYS A 115 8.19 -3.07 23.52
CA LYS A 115 8.27 -2.80 24.95
C LYS A 115 6.86 -2.97 25.49
N HIS A 116 6.62 -4.07 26.21
CA HIS A 116 5.46 -4.18 27.07
C HIS A 116 5.55 -3.05 28.10
N ALA A 117 4.67 -2.05 27.98
CA ALA A 117 4.42 -1.13 29.09
C ALA A 117 3.68 -1.93 30.16
N LEU A 118 4.31 -2.05 31.33
CA LEU A 118 3.72 -2.56 32.58
C LEU A 118 2.63 -1.61 33.08
#